data_AF-A0A2C9A6C7-F1
#
_entry.id   AF-A0A2C9A6C7-F1
#
_cell.length_a   1.000
_cell.length_b   1.000
_cell.length_c   1.000
_cell.angle_alpha   90.00
_cell.angle_beta   90.00
_cell.angle_gamma   90.00
#
_symmetry.space_group_name_H-M   'P 1'
#
loop_
_entity.id
_entity.type
_entity.pdbx_description
1 polymer ?
#
loop_
_entity_poly.entity_id
_entity_poly.type
_entity_poly.pdbx_seq_one_letter_code
_entity_poly.pdbx_strand_id
1 'polypeptide(L)'
;MLKKLLIILLLPCVAAFAASGRYWNTGLGGVTMQFLSMQVSPRSAALSGAGVADASRISEVTRNPLALTGLRESEFGLNQIIFGDAGADNFVSVYYGLPLFESFALSFGLEYLGYDDLEGRDEEGMLTGDYGAYAWALQAGAGNYGKAFGWSLSARFAYQAIDDESTLAILGDAGVVYRMLKYLSFGATITNFGYVTDSEYSGEHEAAPMALQAGITGIVPVSSLLGLESLWEVHVSADAYRRADMDDPEWRFGMEVAYQEFLLLRAGYAARPHTEDGFSAGLGFTFGRIVFDYGYSPRPALGDGNHYLGLGVRF
;
A
#
# COMPACT_ATOMS: atom_id res chain seq x y z
N MET A 1 -30.64 -12.73 -3.18
CA MET A 1 -30.33 -11.33 -2.78
C MET A 1 -28.83 -11.03 -2.84
N LEU A 2 -27.94 -11.94 -2.39
CA LEU A 2 -26.48 -11.77 -2.43
C LEU A 2 -25.89 -11.47 -3.83
N LYS A 3 -26.34 -12.17 -4.89
CA LYS A 3 -25.92 -11.91 -6.28
C LYS A 3 -26.26 -10.50 -6.78
N LYS A 4 -27.41 -9.94 -6.34
CA LYS A 4 -27.81 -8.57 -6.72
C LYS A 4 -26.95 -7.53 -5.99
N LEU A 5 -26.58 -7.80 -4.74
CA LEU A 5 -25.68 -6.93 -3.96
C LEU A 5 -24.27 -6.89 -4.55
N LEU A 6 -23.74 -8.05 -4.99
CA LEU A 6 -22.44 -8.16 -5.65
C LEU A 6 -22.36 -7.41 -6.98
N ILE A 7 -23.42 -7.51 -7.80
CA ILE A 7 -23.51 -6.78 -9.08
C ILE A 7 -23.60 -5.27 -8.85
N ILE A 8 -24.31 -4.84 -7.80
CA ILE A 8 -24.41 -3.42 -7.42
C ILE A 8 -23.08 -2.89 -6.86
N LEU A 9 -22.26 -3.73 -6.22
CA LEU A 9 -20.92 -3.35 -5.75
C LEU A 9 -19.89 -3.25 -6.89
N LEU A 10 -20.03 -4.10 -7.93
CA LEU A 10 -19.12 -4.14 -9.08
C LEU A 10 -19.43 -3.05 -10.13
N LEU A 11 -20.69 -2.61 -10.24
CA LEU A 11 -21.12 -1.61 -11.23
C LEU A 11 -20.38 -0.25 -11.13
N PRO A 12 -20.20 0.33 -9.93
CA PRO A 12 -19.45 1.57 -9.75
C PRO A 12 -17.97 1.44 -10.15
N CYS A 13 -17.35 0.28 -9.90
CA CYS A 13 -15.97 0.01 -10.35
C CYS A 13 -15.85 0.01 -11.87
N VAL A 14 -16.82 -0.57 -12.58
CA VAL A 14 -16.85 -0.58 -14.05
C VAL A 14 -17.14 0.82 -14.61
N ALA A 15 -18.00 1.60 -13.96
CA ALA A 15 -18.31 2.98 -14.37
C ALA A 15 -17.15 3.95 -14.11
N ALA A 16 -16.42 3.78 -12.99
CA ALA A 16 -15.18 4.51 -12.72
C ALA A 16 -14.08 4.22 -13.76
N PHE A 17 -14.04 2.98 -14.26
CA PHE A 17 -13.15 2.54 -15.34
C PHE A 17 -13.40 3.26 -16.69
N ALA A 18 -14.65 3.63 -16.98
CA ALA A 18 -15.02 4.28 -18.22
C ALA A 18 -14.79 5.81 -18.19
N ALA A 19 -14.77 6.43 -17.01
CA ALA A 19 -14.67 7.88 -16.84
C ALA A 19 -13.22 8.40 -16.74
N SER A 20 -12.23 7.53 -16.58
CA SER A 20 -10.84 7.89 -16.25
C SER A 20 -9.88 7.93 -17.44
N GLY A 21 -10.34 7.84 -18.69
CA GLY A 21 -9.48 7.58 -19.87
C GLY A 21 -8.33 8.57 -20.17
N ARG A 22 -8.19 9.68 -19.44
CA ARG A 22 -7.00 10.56 -19.48
C ARG A 22 -5.97 10.30 -18.38
N TYR A 23 -6.37 9.65 -17.28
CA TYR A 23 -5.56 9.33 -16.10
C TYR A 23 -5.39 7.82 -15.91
N TRP A 24 -5.78 7.02 -16.90
CA TRP A 24 -5.79 5.56 -16.88
C TRP A 24 -5.35 5.02 -18.24
N ASN A 25 -4.58 3.93 -18.25
CA ASN A 25 -3.84 3.45 -19.43
C ASN A 25 -2.89 4.52 -19.98
N THR A 26 -2.15 5.19 -19.10
CA THR A 26 -0.98 5.93 -19.54
C THR A 26 0.04 4.92 -20.09
N GLY A 27 0.85 5.32 -21.07
CA GLY A 27 1.94 4.46 -21.52
C GLY A 27 2.90 4.15 -20.38
N LEU A 28 3.75 3.13 -20.55
CA LEU A 28 4.84 2.86 -19.60
C LEU A 28 5.67 4.13 -19.36
N GLY A 29 5.87 4.49 -18.09
CA GLY A 29 6.56 5.73 -17.70
C GLY A 29 5.69 6.99 -17.74
N GLY A 30 4.42 6.91 -18.13
CA GLY A 30 3.48 8.03 -18.17
C GLY A 30 2.86 8.39 -16.82
N VAL A 31 3.44 7.93 -15.71
CA VAL A 31 3.07 8.35 -14.35
C VAL A 31 4.27 8.91 -13.61
N THR A 32 4.02 9.96 -12.86
CA THR A 32 5.00 10.61 -11.98
C THR A 32 4.82 10.18 -10.52
N MET A 33 5.64 10.68 -9.60
CA MET A 33 5.54 10.43 -8.16
C MET A 33 5.41 8.93 -7.79
N GLN A 34 6.18 8.06 -8.46
CA GLN A 34 6.05 6.60 -8.32
C GLN A 34 6.21 6.08 -6.89
N PHE A 35 6.87 6.85 -6.01
CA PHE A 35 6.99 6.55 -4.58
C PHE A 35 5.62 6.32 -3.90
N LEU A 36 4.57 6.97 -4.38
CA LEU A 36 3.18 6.82 -3.92
C LEU A 36 2.57 5.44 -4.21
N SER A 37 3.22 4.63 -5.03
CA SER A 37 2.80 3.25 -5.35
C SER A 37 3.65 2.18 -4.65
N MET A 38 4.76 2.57 -4.02
CA MET A 38 5.65 1.63 -3.34
C MET A 38 5.01 1.09 -2.07
N GLN A 39 5.16 -0.21 -1.78
CA GLN A 39 4.79 -0.71 -0.45
C GLN A 39 5.67 0.01 0.58
N VAL A 40 5.06 0.41 1.70
CA VAL A 40 5.75 1.17 2.76
C VAL A 40 5.73 0.41 4.09
N SER A 41 4.64 -0.31 4.38
CA SER A 41 4.58 -1.14 5.59
C SER A 41 5.32 -2.46 5.40
N PRO A 42 6.02 -2.98 6.42
CA PRO A 42 6.68 -4.27 6.33
C PRO A 42 5.70 -5.42 6.12
N ARG A 43 4.48 -5.32 6.66
CA ARG A 43 3.43 -6.32 6.40
C ARG A 43 3.07 -6.38 4.93
N SER A 44 2.76 -5.24 4.32
CA SER A 44 2.36 -5.20 2.90
C SER A 44 3.49 -5.70 2.02
N ALA A 45 4.74 -5.31 2.33
CA ALA A 45 5.92 -5.81 1.64
C ALA A 45 6.08 -7.33 1.73
N ALA A 46 5.91 -7.90 2.93
CA ALA A 46 6.03 -9.33 3.18
C ALA A 46 4.93 -10.16 2.49
N LEU A 47 3.75 -9.58 2.28
CA LEU A 47 2.63 -10.18 1.54
C LEU A 47 2.65 -9.84 0.05
N SER A 48 3.74 -9.27 -0.46
CA SER A 48 3.89 -8.80 -1.85
C SER A 48 2.76 -7.85 -2.31
N GLY A 49 2.19 -7.09 -1.38
CA GLY A 49 1.09 -6.16 -1.59
C GLY A 49 -0.30 -6.80 -1.61
N ALA A 50 -0.43 -8.11 -1.34
CA ALA A 50 -1.73 -8.78 -1.19
C ALA A 50 -2.39 -8.46 0.17
N GLY A 51 -3.69 -8.77 0.28
CA GLY A 51 -4.45 -8.61 1.52
C GLY A 51 -5.25 -7.32 1.59
N VAL A 52 -5.68 -6.76 0.44
CA VAL A 52 -6.46 -5.51 0.39
C VAL A 52 -7.73 -5.58 1.25
N ALA A 53 -8.36 -6.75 1.28
CA ALA A 53 -9.60 -7.03 2.01
C ALA A 53 -9.40 -7.28 3.51
N ASP A 54 -8.15 -7.36 3.97
CA ASP A 54 -7.77 -7.70 5.33
C ASP A 54 -6.50 -6.95 5.74
N ALA A 55 -6.58 -5.62 5.64
CA ALA A 55 -5.57 -4.77 6.23
C ALA A 55 -5.67 -4.88 7.76
N SER A 56 -4.63 -5.48 8.35
CA SER A 56 -4.64 -5.86 9.76
C SER A 56 -4.19 -4.71 10.68
N ARG A 57 -3.42 -3.76 10.14
CA ARG A 57 -2.79 -2.70 10.92
C ARG A 57 -2.83 -1.35 10.22
N ILE A 58 -2.84 -0.29 11.01
CA ILE A 58 -2.84 1.09 10.51
C ILE A 58 -1.54 1.47 9.79
N SER A 59 -0.45 0.73 10.00
CA SER A 59 0.82 0.91 9.28
C SER A 59 0.66 0.84 7.76
N GLU A 60 -0.41 0.23 7.26
CA GLU A 60 -0.73 0.05 5.85
C GLU A 60 -1.57 1.21 5.25
N VAL A 61 -2.05 2.15 6.07
CA VAL A 61 -3.11 3.11 5.68
C VAL A 61 -2.75 4.00 4.50
N THR A 62 -1.47 4.30 4.32
CA THR A 62 -0.99 5.16 3.24
C THR A 62 -0.99 4.47 1.87
N ARG A 63 -1.14 3.13 1.83
CA ARG A 63 -1.26 2.34 0.60
C ARG A 63 -2.57 1.56 0.51
N ASN A 64 -3.20 1.28 1.65
CA ASN A 64 -4.52 0.66 1.72
C ASN A 64 -5.41 1.42 2.72
N PRO A 65 -6.32 2.30 2.28
CA PRO A 65 -7.19 3.05 3.18
C PRO A 65 -8.10 2.13 4.03
N LEU A 66 -8.34 0.89 3.60
CA LEU A 66 -9.14 -0.07 4.36
C LEU A 66 -8.50 -0.50 5.68
N ALA A 67 -7.22 -0.20 5.91
CA ALA A 67 -6.55 -0.37 7.20
C ALA A 67 -7.32 0.31 8.35
N LEU A 68 -7.94 1.46 8.10
CA LEU A 68 -8.80 2.15 9.06
C LEU A 68 -9.99 1.30 9.54
N THR A 69 -10.50 0.40 8.70
CA THR A 69 -11.70 -0.37 9.02
C THR A 69 -11.44 -1.49 10.03
N GLY A 70 -10.17 -1.87 10.22
CA GLY A 70 -9.70 -2.82 11.21
C GLY A 70 -9.20 -2.18 12.51
N LEU A 71 -9.11 -0.85 12.58
CA LEU A 71 -8.55 -0.14 13.74
C LEU A 71 -9.44 -0.30 14.98
N ARG A 72 -8.92 -0.93 16.04
CA ARG A 72 -9.63 -1.13 17.32
C ARG A 72 -9.11 -0.27 18.47
N GLU A 73 -7.83 0.05 18.43
CA GLU A 73 -7.12 0.86 19.44
C GLU A 73 -6.35 1.95 18.69
N SER A 74 -5.96 3.01 19.39
CA SER A 74 -5.11 4.02 18.75
C SER A 74 -3.74 3.41 18.50
N GLU A 75 -3.13 3.71 17.36
CA GLU A 75 -1.79 3.24 17.06
C GLU A 75 -1.00 4.35 16.36
N PHE A 76 0.20 4.60 16.85
CA PHE A 76 1.17 5.49 16.23
C PHE A 76 2.41 4.68 15.88
N GLY A 77 3.02 4.93 14.74
CA GLY A 77 4.26 4.26 14.39
C GLY A 77 4.94 4.85 13.18
N LEU A 78 6.04 4.22 12.82
CA LEU A 78 6.83 4.55 11.66
C LEU A 78 7.26 3.29 10.93
N ASN A 79 7.40 3.39 9.62
CA ASN A 79 8.06 2.38 8.80
C ASN A 79 9.26 3.00 8.09
N GLN A 80 10.31 2.21 7.88
CA GLN A 80 11.48 2.55 7.10
C GLN A 80 11.73 1.47 6.06
N ILE A 81 12.03 1.89 4.83
CA ILE A 81 12.56 1.02 3.78
C ILE A 81 14.06 1.24 3.72
N ILE A 82 14.81 0.16 3.84
CA ILE A 82 16.23 0.10 3.54
C ILE A 82 16.34 -0.54 2.16
N PHE A 83 16.82 0.24 1.20
CA PHE A 83 17.07 -0.25 -0.14
C PHE A 83 18.38 -1.01 -0.19
N GLY A 84 18.47 -1.97 -1.10
CA GLY A 84 19.74 -2.62 -1.44
C GLY A 84 20.73 -1.63 -2.07
N ASP A 85 21.94 -2.12 -2.41
CA ASP A 85 23.12 -1.35 -2.85
C ASP A 85 22.92 -0.40 -4.07
N ALA A 86 21.74 -0.37 -4.69
CA ALA A 86 21.42 0.43 -5.88
C ALA A 86 20.13 1.29 -5.74
N GLY A 87 19.67 1.59 -4.52
CA GLY A 87 18.42 2.34 -4.29
C GLY A 87 18.59 3.68 -3.56
N ALA A 88 17.46 4.28 -3.19
CA ALA A 88 17.41 5.54 -2.46
C ALA A 88 18.00 5.43 -1.04
N ASP A 89 18.44 6.54 -0.45
CA ASP A 89 19.06 6.52 0.87
C ASP A 89 18.06 6.31 2.00
N ASN A 90 16.85 6.86 1.87
CA ASN A 90 15.86 6.74 2.94
C ASN A 90 14.42 6.92 2.45
N PHE A 91 13.57 5.90 2.65
CA PHE A 91 12.12 6.06 2.61
C PHE A 91 11.57 5.81 4.02
N VAL A 92 11.06 6.87 4.65
CA VAL A 92 10.38 6.81 5.95
C VAL A 92 8.91 7.14 5.79
N SER A 93 8.07 6.45 6.55
CA SER A 93 6.70 6.86 6.78
C SER A 93 6.38 6.92 8.26
N VAL A 94 5.50 7.84 8.62
CA VAL A 94 4.91 7.97 9.94
C VAL A 94 3.41 7.85 9.77
N TYR A 95 2.76 7.10 10.66
CA TYR A 95 1.33 6.88 10.61
C TYR A 95 0.71 7.02 12.00
N TYR A 96 -0.54 7.45 12.02
CA TYR A 96 -1.35 7.55 13.22
C TYR A 96 -2.79 7.16 12.93
N GLY A 97 -3.34 6.28 13.75
CA GLY A 97 -4.74 5.88 13.73
C GLY A 97 -5.42 6.26 15.04
N LEU A 98 -6.59 6.88 14.94
CA LEU A 98 -7.41 7.27 16.07
C LEU A 98 -8.85 6.77 15.90
N PRO A 99 -9.28 5.75 16.66
CA PRO A 99 -10.70 5.42 16.76
C PRO A 99 -11.43 6.56 17.48
N LEU A 100 -12.51 7.04 16.87
CA LEU A 100 -13.41 8.07 17.39
C LEU A 100 -14.83 7.51 17.52
N PHE A 101 -15.49 7.86 18.62
CA PHE A 101 -16.83 7.34 18.91
C PHE A 101 -16.86 5.80 18.85
N GLU A 102 -18.02 5.21 18.56
CA GLU A 102 -18.19 3.74 18.59
C GLU A 102 -17.81 3.03 17.28
N SER A 103 -17.71 3.73 16.15
CA SER A 103 -17.47 3.06 14.86
C SER A 103 -16.89 3.96 13.76
N PHE A 104 -16.25 5.06 14.12
CA PHE A 104 -15.62 5.98 13.19
C PHE A 104 -14.13 6.10 13.51
N ALA A 105 -13.26 6.25 12.52
CA ALA A 105 -11.83 6.36 12.76
C ALA A 105 -11.22 7.41 11.84
N LEU A 106 -10.18 8.06 12.33
CA LEU A 106 -9.33 8.97 11.57
C LEU A 106 -7.93 8.39 11.43
N SER A 107 -7.27 8.70 10.33
CA SER A 107 -5.85 8.43 10.14
C SER A 107 -5.10 9.65 9.66
N PHE A 108 -3.82 9.70 10.01
CA PHE A 108 -2.85 10.62 9.45
C PHE A 108 -1.63 9.83 9.01
N GLY A 109 -1.05 10.23 7.88
CA GLY A 109 0.15 9.64 7.32
C GLY A 109 1.08 10.73 6.80
N LEU A 110 2.38 10.54 7.01
CA LEU A 110 3.44 11.33 6.39
C LEU A 110 4.42 10.36 5.76
N GLU A 111 4.85 10.65 4.54
CA GLU A 111 5.85 9.89 3.82
C GLU A 111 6.94 10.83 3.34
N TYR A 112 8.17 10.36 3.39
CA TYR A 112 9.34 11.08 2.91
C TYR A 112 10.27 10.08 2.22
N LEU A 113 10.71 10.45 1.02
CA LEU A 113 11.71 9.77 0.23
C LEU A 113 12.82 10.77 -0.10
N GLY A 114 14.05 10.47 0.26
CA GLY A 114 15.22 11.27 -0.05
C GLY A 114 16.26 10.49 -0.84
N TYR A 115 16.93 11.19 -1.75
CA TYR A 115 18.13 10.77 -2.46
C TYR A 115 19.21 11.83 -2.21
N ASP A 116 20.32 11.41 -1.62
CA ASP A 116 21.49 12.24 -1.39
C ASP A 116 22.50 12.03 -2.53
N ASP A 117 23.25 13.09 -2.85
CA ASP A 117 24.45 13.03 -3.71
C ASP A 117 24.28 12.36 -5.09
N LEU A 118 23.25 12.75 -5.86
CA LEU A 118 23.08 12.28 -7.24
C LEU A 118 24.09 12.95 -8.18
N GLU A 119 24.89 12.14 -8.87
CA GLU A 119 25.90 12.64 -9.82
C GLU A 119 25.23 13.23 -11.08
N GLY A 120 25.37 14.55 -11.27
CA GLY A 120 24.91 15.25 -12.47
C GLY A 120 25.87 15.10 -13.64
N ARG A 121 25.30 14.83 -14.83
CA ARG A 121 26.03 14.77 -16.10
C ARG A 121 25.30 15.55 -17.19
N ASP A 122 26.06 16.16 -18.09
CA ASP A 122 25.51 16.81 -19.30
C ASP A 122 25.23 15.79 -20.43
N GLU A 123 24.71 16.29 -21.55
CA GLU A 123 24.36 15.49 -22.73
C GLU A 123 25.57 14.75 -23.32
N GLU A 124 26.77 15.29 -23.14
CA GLU A 124 28.05 14.69 -23.54
C GLU A 124 28.60 13.69 -22.51
N GLY A 125 27.92 13.52 -21.37
CA GLY A 125 28.30 12.61 -20.28
C GLY A 125 29.40 13.16 -19.38
N MET A 126 29.74 14.44 -19.46
CA MET A 126 30.69 15.11 -18.58
C MET A 126 30.03 15.48 -17.26
N LEU A 127 30.80 15.45 -16.17
CA LEU A 127 30.32 15.79 -14.83
C LEU A 127 29.98 17.28 -14.73
N THR A 128 28.77 17.59 -14.27
CA THR A 128 28.28 18.97 -14.08
C THR A 128 28.22 19.38 -12.61
N GLY A 129 28.01 18.42 -11.70
CA GLY A 129 27.95 18.61 -10.25
C GLY A 129 26.93 17.67 -9.61
N ASP A 130 26.96 17.52 -8.29
CA ASP A 130 25.98 16.69 -7.59
C ASP A 130 24.69 17.46 -7.31
N TYR A 131 23.54 16.80 -7.40
CA TYR A 131 22.22 17.36 -7.09
C TYR A 131 21.44 16.44 -6.14
N GLY A 132 20.41 17.00 -5.50
CA GLY A 132 19.53 16.26 -4.59
C GLY A 132 18.16 16.00 -5.20
N ALA A 133 17.48 14.95 -4.73
CA ALA A 133 16.08 14.72 -5.04
C ALA A 133 15.32 14.29 -3.79
N TYR A 134 14.11 14.82 -3.61
CA TYR A 134 13.26 14.42 -2.51
C TYR A 134 11.78 14.48 -2.87
N ALA A 135 11.01 13.64 -2.20
CA ALA A 135 9.57 13.63 -2.30
C ALA A 135 8.94 13.45 -0.93
N TRP A 136 7.78 14.03 -0.72
CA TRP A 136 7.00 13.80 0.49
C TRP A 136 5.51 13.82 0.21
N ALA A 137 4.74 13.17 1.08
CA ALA A 137 3.29 13.16 1.01
C ALA A 137 2.65 13.21 2.39
N LEU A 138 1.63 14.06 2.54
CA LEU A 138 0.75 14.13 3.71
C LEU A 138 -0.58 13.50 3.36
N GLN A 139 -1.08 12.59 4.19
CA GLN A 139 -2.37 11.92 4.02
C GLN A 139 -3.22 12.12 5.27
N ALA A 140 -4.50 12.43 5.08
CA ALA A 140 -5.51 12.37 6.13
C ALA A 140 -6.67 11.50 5.65
N GLY A 141 -7.14 10.59 6.51
CA GLY A 141 -8.17 9.61 6.18
C GLY A 141 -9.26 9.52 7.22
N ALA A 142 -10.43 9.07 6.78
CA ALA A 142 -11.58 8.79 7.60
C ALA A 142 -12.26 7.50 7.13
N GLY A 143 -12.86 6.77 8.06
CA GLY A 143 -13.58 5.54 7.73
C GLY A 143 -14.39 5.03 8.89
N ASN A 144 -15.17 3.98 8.66
CA ASN A 144 -15.82 3.25 9.74
C ASN A 144 -15.04 1.99 10.10
N TYR A 145 -15.04 1.64 11.38
CA TYR A 145 -14.39 0.41 11.87
C TYR A 145 -15.39 -0.54 12.52
N GLY A 146 -15.01 -1.82 12.63
CA GLY A 146 -15.76 -2.83 13.40
C GLY A 146 -17.10 -3.28 12.79
N LYS A 147 -17.42 -2.87 11.56
CA LYS A 147 -18.65 -3.28 10.85
C LYS A 147 -18.37 -4.33 9.77
N ALA A 148 -19.40 -5.11 9.45
CA ALA A 148 -19.35 -6.07 8.34
C ALA A 148 -19.12 -5.36 6.99
N PHE A 149 -19.77 -4.20 6.79
CA PHE A 149 -19.47 -3.31 5.67
C PHE A 149 -18.59 -2.16 6.18
N GLY A 150 -17.35 -2.11 5.70
CA GLY A 150 -16.38 -1.06 5.96
C GLY A 150 -16.16 -0.20 4.73
N TRP A 151 -15.88 1.07 4.94
CA TRP A 151 -15.49 2.04 3.94
C TRP A 151 -14.42 2.95 4.52
N SER A 152 -13.59 3.50 3.64
CA SER A 152 -12.62 4.53 3.99
C SER A 152 -12.40 5.47 2.82
N LEU A 153 -12.13 6.73 3.12
CA LEU A 153 -11.74 7.78 2.21
C LEU A 153 -10.51 8.49 2.77
N SER A 154 -9.62 8.93 1.91
CA SER A 154 -8.50 9.80 2.30
C SER A 154 -8.20 10.84 1.24
N ALA A 155 -7.62 11.95 1.68
CA ALA A 155 -7.01 12.96 0.84
C ALA A 155 -5.51 12.97 1.08
N ARG A 156 -4.75 13.22 0.02
CA ARG A 156 -3.29 13.27 0.02
C ARG A 156 -2.80 14.52 -0.69
N PHE A 157 -1.83 15.19 -0.11
CA PHE A 157 -1.07 16.26 -0.73
C PHE A 157 0.39 15.80 -0.85
N ALA A 158 0.95 15.84 -2.04
CA ALA A 158 2.31 15.37 -2.30
C ALA A 158 3.13 16.40 -3.07
N TYR A 159 4.42 16.37 -2.84
CA TYR A 159 5.41 17.20 -3.49
C TYR A 159 6.62 16.35 -3.86
N GLN A 160 7.19 16.61 -5.02
CA GLN A 160 8.43 16.01 -5.47
C GLN A 160 9.32 17.12 -6.04
N ALA A 161 10.60 17.10 -5.71
CA ALA A 161 11.62 17.94 -6.32
C ALA A 161 12.78 17.06 -6.79
N ILE A 162 13.25 17.33 -8.00
CA ILE A 162 14.42 16.69 -8.61
C ILE A 162 15.23 17.82 -9.23
N ASP A 163 16.41 18.08 -8.69
CA ASP A 163 17.23 19.25 -9.08
C ASP A 163 16.46 20.59 -8.97
N ASP A 164 16.28 21.32 -10.07
CA ASP A 164 15.56 22.59 -10.15
C ASP A 164 14.06 22.44 -10.45
N GLU A 165 13.59 21.22 -10.73
CA GLU A 165 12.22 20.92 -11.09
C GLU A 165 11.38 20.50 -9.88
N SER A 166 10.10 20.89 -9.88
CA SER A 166 9.18 20.45 -8.83
C SER A 166 7.75 20.20 -9.30
N THR A 167 7.10 19.25 -8.64
CA THR A 167 5.77 18.77 -8.98
C THR A 167 4.91 18.70 -7.72
N LEU A 168 3.67 19.14 -7.81
CA LEU A 168 2.67 19.09 -6.75
C LEU A 168 1.51 18.19 -7.13
N ALA A 169 0.96 17.46 -6.16
CA ALA A 169 -0.21 16.61 -6.37
C ALA A 169 -1.24 16.76 -5.25
N ILE A 170 -2.52 16.77 -5.64
CA ILE A 170 -3.66 16.64 -4.74
C ILE A 170 -4.44 15.40 -5.19
N LEU A 171 -4.44 14.39 -4.32
CA LEU A 171 -4.93 13.04 -4.61
C LEU A 171 -5.94 12.61 -3.56
N GLY A 172 -6.72 11.59 -3.89
CA GLY A 172 -7.64 10.92 -2.99
C GLY A 172 -7.61 9.42 -3.15
N ASP A 173 -7.92 8.73 -2.06
CA ASP A 173 -8.12 7.29 -2.04
C ASP A 173 -9.52 6.96 -1.53
N ALA A 174 -10.07 5.85 -1.99
CA ALA A 174 -11.33 5.31 -1.50
C ALA A 174 -11.25 3.79 -1.43
N GLY A 175 -11.93 3.20 -0.44
CA GLY A 175 -11.97 1.76 -0.25
C GLY A 175 -13.30 1.31 0.31
N VAL A 176 -13.71 0.10 -0.09
CA VAL A 176 -14.82 -0.63 0.54
C VAL A 176 -14.40 -2.06 0.86
N VAL A 177 -14.89 -2.58 1.98
CA VAL A 177 -14.68 -3.96 2.42
C VAL A 177 -16.00 -4.56 2.89
N TYR A 178 -16.27 -5.79 2.50
CA TYR A 178 -17.39 -6.58 2.99
C TYR A 178 -16.88 -7.87 3.63
N ARG A 179 -17.03 -7.96 4.94
CA ARG A 179 -16.70 -9.14 5.76
C ARG A 179 -17.93 -10.04 5.83
N MET A 180 -17.89 -11.11 5.07
CA MET A 180 -18.90 -12.16 5.08
C MET A 180 -18.58 -13.13 6.21
N LEU A 181 -19.34 -13.03 7.30
CA LEU A 181 -19.09 -13.79 8.53
C LEU A 181 -17.70 -13.43 9.12
N LYS A 182 -17.02 -14.41 9.75
CA LYS A 182 -15.68 -14.27 10.32
C LYS A 182 -14.57 -14.87 9.44
N TYR A 183 -14.93 -15.46 8.30
CA TYR A 183 -14.02 -16.33 7.54
C TYR A 183 -13.68 -15.81 6.16
N LEU A 184 -14.40 -14.80 5.66
CA LEU A 184 -14.23 -14.34 4.29
C LEU A 184 -14.44 -12.84 4.19
N SER A 185 -13.51 -12.17 3.54
CA SER A 185 -13.56 -10.73 3.30
C SER A 185 -13.34 -10.45 1.82
N PHE A 186 -14.11 -9.51 1.28
CA PHE A 186 -13.94 -8.97 -0.07
C PHE A 186 -13.61 -7.48 0.05
N GLY A 187 -12.60 -7.01 -0.64
CA GLY A 187 -12.14 -5.63 -0.56
C GLY A 187 -11.84 -5.07 -1.93
N ALA A 188 -12.06 -3.78 -2.10
CA ALA A 188 -11.62 -3.04 -3.27
C ALA A 188 -11.21 -1.62 -2.88
N THR A 189 -10.16 -1.13 -3.53
CA THR A 189 -9.63 0.22 -3.35
C THR A 189 -9.33 0.87 -4.69
N ILE A 190 -9.46 2.20 -4.70
CA ILE A 190 -8.84 3.10 -5.66
C ILE A 190 -7.91 4.01 -4.87
N THR A 191 -6.68 4.16 -5.34
CA THR A 191 -5.64 4.96 -4.69
C THR A 191 -5.04 5.94 -5.67
N ASN A 192 -4.55 7.07 -5.16
CA ASN A 192 -3.88 8.13 -5.91
C ASN A 192 -4.73 8.72 -7.06
N PHE A 193 -6.05 8.75 -6.92
CA PHE A 193 -6.93 9.43 -7.89
C PHE A 193 -6.88 10.94 -7.66
N GLY A 194 -6.47 11.71 -8.66
CA GLY A 194 -6.47 13.16 -8.53
C GLY A 194 -5.64 13.87 -9.58
N TYR A 195 -5.15 15.05 -9.21
CA TYR A 195 -4.44 15.96 -10.09
C TYR A 195 -2.97 16.07 -9.70
N VAL A 196 -2.12 16.15 -10.71
CA VAL A 196 -0.69 16.44 -10.59
C VAL A 196 -0.39 17.63 -11.51
N THR A 197 0.44 18.56 -11.06
CA THR A 197 0.93 19.66 -11.91
C THR A 197 1.92 19.12 -12.92
N ASP A 198 1.94 19.66 -14.13
CA ASP A 198 2.96 19.29 -15.12
C ASP A 198 4.35 19.78 -14.65
N SER A 199 5.41 19.01 -14.94
CA SER A 199 6.81 19.43 -14.77
C SER A 199 7.21 20.41 -15.89
N GLU A 200 8.17 21.33 -15.66
CA GLU A 200 8.52 22.33 -16.68
C GLU A 200 9.25 21.69 -17.89
N TYR A 201 9.81 20.49 -17.73
CA TYR A 201 10.60 19.81 -18.77
C TYR A 201 9.83 18.84 -19.69
N SER A 202 8.79 18.17 -19.21
CA SER A 202 8.17 17.07 -19.98
C SER A 202 7.34 17.55 -21.17
N GLY A 203 6.83 18.80 -21.14
CA GLY A 203 5.94 19.34 -22.18
C GLY A 203 4.65 18.54 -22.40
N GLU A 204 4.44 17.47 -21.64
CA GLU A 204 3.36 16.50 -21.71
C GLU A 204 2.70 16.37 -20.33
N HIS A 205 1.43 15.95 -20.33
CA HIS A 205 0.66 15.87 -19.10
C HIS A 205 1.08 14.66 -18.25
N GLU A 206 1.55 14.90 -17.02
CA GLU A 206 1.93 13.84 -16.09
C GLU A 206 0.72 13.32 -15.31
N ALA A 207 0.53 12.00 -15.26
CA ALA A 207 -0.54 11.39 -14.47
C ALA A 207 -0.04 10.93 -13.09
N ALA A 208 -0.93 10.98 -12.09
CA ALA A 208 -0.69 10.33 -10.81
C ALA A 208 -0.58 8.80 -11.00
N PRO A 209 0.15 8.09 -10.10
CA PRO A 209 0.24 6.63 -10.10
C PRO A 209 -1.03 6.03 -9.51
N MET A 210 -2.18 6.34 -10.13
CA MET A 210 -3.50 5.87 -9.75
C MET A 210 -3.53 4.36 -9.86
N ALA A 211 -4.06 3.68 -8.84
CA ALA A 211 -4.16 2.23 -8.85
C ALA A 211 -5.50 1.73 -8.34
N LEU A 212 -5.94 0.63 -8.94
CA LEU A 212 -7.08 -0.17 -8.51
C LEU A 212 -6.57 -1.49 -7.93
N GLN A 213 -7.13 -1.87 -6.79
CA GLN A 213 -6.90 -3.18 -6.21
C GLN A 213 -8.22 -3.79 -5.76
N ALA A 214 -8.43 -5.06 -6.08
CA ALA A 214 -9.57 -5.82 -5.59
C ALA A 214 -9.10 -7.21 -5.17
N GLY A 215 -9.62 -7.72 -4.06
CA GLY A 215 -9.13 -8.97 -3.52
C GLY A 215 -10.09 -9.65 -2.57
N ILE A 216 -9.73 -10.90 -2.26
CA ILE A 216 -10.44 -11.78 -1.35
C ILE A 216 -9.45 -12.28 -0.30
N THR A 217 -9.88 -12.29 0.96
CA THR A 217 -9.14 -12.91 2.06
C THR A 217 -10.00 -13.97 2.72
N GLY A 218 -9.49 -15.20 2.78
CA GLY A 218 -10.04 -16.28 3.59
C GLY A 218 -9.32 -16.36 4.93
N ILE A 219 -10.07 -16.38 6.02
CA ILE A 219 -9.56 -16.60 7.39
C ILE A 219 -9.94 -18.02 7.79
N VAL A 220 -8.94 -18.89 7.87
CA VAL A 220 -9.10 -20.30 8.24
C VAL A 220 -8.73 -20.45 9.71
N PRO A 221 -9.69 -20.71 10.61
CA PRO A 221 -9.39 -21.01 12.00
C PRO A 221 -8.89 -22.45 12.03
N VAL A 222 -7.57 -22.63 12.06
CA VAL A 222 -6.92 -23.95 12.08
C VAL A 222 -7.41 -24.77 13.29
N SER A 223 -7.79 -24.12 14.39
CA SER A 223 -8.47 -24.70 15.56
C SER A 223 -9.71 -25.52 15.18
N SER A 224 -10.57 -24.96 14.36
CA SER A 224 -11.84 -25.59 13.97
C SER A 224 -11.68 -26.76 12.99
N LEU A 225 -10.62 -26.75 12.17
CA LEU A 225 -10.34 -27.78 11.18
C LEU A 225 -9.64 -29.00 11.79
N LEU A 226 -8.76 -28.79 12.78
CA LEU A 226 -7.96 -29.86 13.40
C LEU A 226 -8.48 -30.31 14.78
N GLY A 227 -9.57 -29.73 15.28
CA GLY A 227 -10.14 -30.08 16.59
C GLY A 227 -9.21 -29.77 17.77
N LEU A 228 -8.28 -28.83 17.58
CA LEU A 228 -7.35 -28.37 18.59
C LEU A 228 -7.89 -27.09 19.23
N GLU A 229 -7.66 -26.89 20.54
CA GLU A 229 -7.71 -25.56 21.15
C GLU A 229 -6.54 -24.71 20.61
N SER A 230 -6.62 -24.36 19.32
CA SER A 230 -5.51 -23.75 18.61
C SER A 230 -5.58 -22.24 18.71
N LEU A 231 -4.47 -21.67 19.14
CA LEU A 231 -4.16 -20.25 19.24
C LEU A 231 -3.70 -19.64 17.91
N TRP A 232 -3.82 -20.41 16.82
CA TRP A 232 -3.32 -20.08 15.49
C TRP A 232 -4.46 -19.68 14.54
N GLU A 233 -4.30 -18.55 13.87
CA GLU A 233 -5.17 -18.06 12.80
C GLU A 233 -4.38 -17.95 11.49
N VAL A 234 -4.97 -18.41 10.39
CA VAL A 234 -4.32 -18.37 9.06
C VAL A 234 -5.16 -17.54 8.12
N HIS A 235 -4.53 -16.56 7.50
CA HIS A 235 -5.11 -15.64 6.55
C HIS A 235 -4.49 -15.91 5.19
N VAL A 236 -5.33 -16.12 4.18
CA VAL A 236 -4.90 -16.35 2.79
C VAL A 236 -5.58 -15.33 1.90
N SER A 237 -4.79 -14.57 1.15
CA SER A 237 -5.25 -13.47 0.32
C SER A 237 -4.88 -13.67 -1.14
N ALA A 238 -5.78 -13.26 -2.02
CA ALA A 238 -5.55 -13.19 -3.46
C ALA A 238 -6.16 -11.90 -4.01
N ASP A 239 -5.33 -11.09 -4.65
CA ASP A 239 -5.68 -9.76 -5.11
C ASP A 239 -5.29 -9.57 -6.58
N ALA A 240 -6.11 -8.82 -7.31
CA ALA A 240 -5.77 -8.24 -8.59
C ALA A 240 -5.44 -6.77 -8.39
N TYR A 241 -4.27 -6.33 -8.85
CA TYR A 241 -3.81 -4.95 -8.76
C TYR A 241 -3.47 -4.42 -10.15
N ARG A 242 -3.86 -3.18 -10.45
CA ARG A 242 -3.46 -2.52 -11.70
C ARG A 242 -3.25 -1.03 -11.44
N ARG A 243 -2.08 -0.53 -11.86
CA ARG A 243 -1.76 0.89 -11.87
C ARG A 243 -2.03 1.50 -13.26
N ALA A 244 -2.19 2.81 -13.32
CA ALA A 244 -2.59 3.53 -14.53
C ALA A 244 -1.64 3.35 -15.72
N ASP A 245 -0.34 3.15 -15.47
CA ASP A 245 0.74 2.95 -16.45
C ASP A 245 1.01 1.47 -16.77
N MET A 246 0.18 0.55 -16.26
CA MET A 246 0.34 -0.89 -16.49
C MET A 246 -0.62 -1.39 -17.56
N ASP A 247 -0.08 -2.06 -18.58
CA ASP A 247 -0.88 -2.72 -19.61
C ASP A 247 -1.74 -3.84 -19.01
N ASP A 248 -1.12 -4.71 -18.21
CA ASP A 248 -1.77 -5.87 -17.59
C ASP A 248 -1.85 -5.76 -16.06
N PRO A 249 -2.87 -6.38 -15.42
CA PRO A 249 -2.95 -6.47 -13.97
C PRO A 249 -1.91 -7.44 -13.39
N GLU A 250 -1.41 -7.13 -12.20
CA GLU A 250 -0.63 -8.02 -11.35
C GLU A 250 -1.56 -8.90 -10.50
N TRP A 251 -1.19 -10.16 -10.31
CA TRP A 251 -1.84 -11.05 -9.35
C TRP A 251 -0.97 -11.20 -8.12
N ARG A 252 -1.52 -10.88 -6.95
CA ARG A 252 -0.79 -10.90 -5.67
C ARG A 252 -1.42 -11.91 -4.73
N PHE A 253 -0.58 -12.76 -4.17
CA PHE A 253 -0.96 -13.82 -3.25
C PHE A 253 -0.22 -13.62 -1.93
N GLY A 254 -0.94 -13.74 -0.82
CA GLY A 254 -0.38 -13.55 0.52
C GLY A 254 -0.87 -14.61 1.49
N MET A 255 0.00 -14.98 2.42
CA MET A 255 -0.33 -15.84 3.54
C MET A 255 0.22 -15.23 4.83
N GLU A 256 -0.63 -15.11 5.85
CA GLU A 256 -0.26 -14.65 7.19
C GLU A 256 -0.71 -15.68 8.22
N VAL A 257 0.22 -16.14 9.04
CA VAL A 257 -0.02 -17.09 10.13
C VAL A 257 0.21 -16.37 11.44
N ALA A 258 -0.85 -16.22 12.23
CA ALA A 258 -0.84 -15.50 13.50
C ALA A 258 -0.91 -16.47 14.68
N TYR A 259 -0.01 -16.32 15.64
CA TYR A 259 -0.05 -17.01 16.93
C TYR A 259 -0.38 -15.99 18.04
N GLN A 260 -1.61 -16.06 18.56
CA GLN A 260 -2.14 -15.14 19.58
C GLN A 260 -1.93 -13.64 19.30
N GLU A 261 -1.85 -13.23 18.03
CA GLU A 261 -1.43 -11.88 17.62
C GLU A 261 -0.03 -11.45 18.13
N PHE A 262 0.68 -12.30 18.89
CA PHE A 262 2.01 -12.05 19.43
C PHE A 262 3.08 -12.25 18.35
N LEU A 263 2.97 -13.35 17.58
CA LEU A 263 3.87 -13.69 16.50
C LEU A 263 3.08 -13.81 15.20
N LEU A 264 3.55 -13.11 14.16
CA LEU A 264 2.97 -13.12 12.82
C LEU A 264 4.05 -13.58 11.85
N LEU A 265 3.78 -14.62 11.08
CA LEU A 265 4.66 -15.11 10.01
C LEU A 265 3.98 -14.85 8.67
N ARG A 266 4.72 -14.27 7.72
CA ARG A 266 4.16 -13.78 6.46
C ARG A 266 4.97 -14.29 5.28
N ALA A 267 4.26 -14.66 4.22
CA ALA A 267 4.83 -14.98 2.92
C ALA A 267 3.96 -14.40 1.81
N GLY A 268 4.59 -13.96 0.73
CA GLY A 268 3.92 -13.33 -0.40
C GLY A 268 4.51 -13.77 -1.72
N TYR A 269 3.69 -13.74 -2.77
CA TYR A 269 4.12 -13.91 -4.15
C TYR A 269 3.31 -12.98 -5.05
N ALA A 270 3.99 -12.24 -5.92
CA ALA A 270 3.35 -11.45 -6.97
C ALA A 270 3.74 -12.00 -8.34
N ALA A 271 2.73 -12.33 -9.15
CA ALA A 271 2.88 -12.61 -10.57
C ALA A 271 2.69 -11.30 -11.35
N ARG A 272 3.76 -10.84 -11.99
CA ARG A 272 3.84 -9.56 -12.70
C ARG A 272 4.16 -9.81 -14.17
N PRO A 273 3.21 -9.62 -15.10
CA PRO A 273 3.38 -10.01 -16.50
C PRO A 273 4.58 -9.40 -17.23
N HIS A 274 4.99 -8.17 -16.84
CA HIS A 274 6.03 -7.38 -17.53
C HIS A 274 7.18 -6.97 -16.62
N THR A 275 7.15 -7.37 -15.35
CA THR A 275 8.23 -7.11 -14.40
C THR A 275 8.56 -8.42 -13.69
N GLU A 276 9.41 -8.35 -12.68
CA GLU A 276 9.92 -9.56 -12.05
C GLU A 276 8.96 -10.11 -11.01
N ASP A 277 8.73 -11.41 -11.06
CA ASP A 277 8.09 -12.14 -9.99
C ASP A 277 9.03 -12.28 -8.80
N GLY A 278 8.47 -12.44 -7.60
CA GLY A 278 9.30 -12.62 -6.42
C GLY A 278 8.55 -13.11 -5.20
N PHE A 279 9.26 -13.90 -4.39
CA PHE A 279 8.79 -14.33 -3.09
C PHE A 279 9.19 -13.30 -2.03
N SER A 280 8.19 -12.74 -1.36
CA SER A 280 8.37 -11.91 -0.18
C SER A 280 8.18 -12.73 1.08
N ALA A 281 8.80 -12.28 2.17
CA ALA A 281 8.62 -12.89 3.48
C ALA A 281 8.72 -11.84 4.57
N GLY A 282 8.18 -12.13 5.73
CA GLY A 282 8.27 -11.22 6.86
C GLY A 282 7.77 -11.82 8.15
N LEU A 283 7.94 -11.05 9.20
CA LEU A 283 7.60 -11.44 10.56
C LEU A 283 7.15 -10.23 11.35
N GLY A 284 6.22 -10.44 12.27
CA GLY A 284 5.70 -9.40 13.16
C GLY A 284 5.69 -9.90 14.59
N PHE A 285 6.04 -9.02 15.52
CA PHE A 285 6.00 -9.25 16.95
C PHE A 285 5.18 -8.18 17.64
N THR A 286 4.32 -8.58 18.55
CA THR A 286 3.56 -7.63 19.38
C THR A 286 3.78 -7.94 20.85
N PHE A 287 4.49 -7.05 21.55
CA PHE A 287 4.75 -7.18 22.98
C PHE A 287 4.02 -6.09 23.76
N GLY A 288 2.86 -6.46 24.31
CA GLY A 288 1.96 -5.51 24.97
C GLY A 288 1.49 -4.44 23.98
N ARG A 289 1.96 -3.21 24.19
CA ARG A 289 1.64 -2.05 23.33
C ARG A 289 2.60 -1.87 22.16
N ILE A 290 3.78 -2.47 22.21
CA ILE A 290 4.81 -2.25 21.18
C ILE A 290 4.63 -3.28 20.07
N VAL A 291 4.67 -2.80 18.83
CA VAL A 291 4.59 -3.60 17.60
C VAL A 291 5.90 -3.45 16.85
N PHE A 292 6.50 -4.57 16.50
CA PHE A 292 7.66 -4.63 15.61
C PHE A 292 7.26 -5.43 14.38
N ASP A 293 7.52 -4.91 13.20
CA ASP A 293 7.29 -5.61 11.95
C ASP A 293 8.55 -5.56 11.09
N TYR A 294 8.86 -6.69 10.45
CA TYR A 294 9.91 -6.81 9.46
C TYR A 294 9.35 -7.47 8.20
N GLY A 295 9.81 -6.98 7.05
CA GLY A 295 9.44 -7.49 5.74
C GLY A 295 10.62 -7.44 4.80
N TYR A 296 10.65 -8.39 3.87
CA TYR A 296 11.60 -8.44 2.78
C TYR A 296 10.82 -8.56 1.47
N SER A 297 11.20 -7.74 0.49
CA SER A 297 10.64 -7.78 -0.85
C SER A 297 11.77 -7.86 -1.88
N PRO A 298 11.79 -8.88 -2.74
CA PRO A 298 12.91 -9.08 -3.66
C PRO A 298 12.91 -8.05 -4.80
N ARG A 299 14.10 -7.71 -5.28
CA ARG A 299 14.38 -6.89 -6.47
C ARG A 299 15.40 -7.62 -7.38
N PRO A 300 15.01 -8.73 -8.04
CA PRO A 300 15.95 -9.55 -8.81
C PRO A 300 16.80 -8.78 -9.84
N ALA A 301 16.28 -7.72 -10.46
CA ALA A 301 16.94 -6.89 -11.45
C ALA A 301 18.18 -6.18 -10.90
N LEU A 302 18.15 -5.88 -9.60
CA LEU A 302 19.24 -5.23 -8.88
C LEU A 302 20.14 -6.26 -8.17
N GLY A 303 19.85 -7.55 -8.29
CA GLY A 303 20.57 -8.62 -7.60
C GLY A 303 20.37 -8.64 -6.07
N ASP A 304 19.40 -7.88 -5.55
CA ASP A 304 19.17 -7.71 -4.11
C ASP A 304 17.66 -7.60 -3.78
N GLY A 305 17.29 -7.10 -2.60
CA GLY A 305 15.92 -6.79 -2.22
C GLY A 305 15.83 -5.64 -1.23
N ASN A 306 14.61 -5.19 -1.00
CA ASN A 306 14.31 -4.14 -0.04
C ASN A 306 13.96 -4.76 1.31
N HIS A 307 14.53 -4.18 2.37
CA HIS A 307 14.20 -4.52 3.75
C HIS A 307 13.26 -3.46 4.31
N TYR A 308 12.27 -3.91 5.07
CA TYR A 308 11.25 -3.07 5.65
C TYR A 308 11.27 -3.25 7.16
N LEU A 309 11.37 -2.14 7.89
CA LEU A 309 11.33 -2.11 9.34
C LEU A 309 10.15 -1.27 9.79
N GLY A 310 9.39 -1.76 10.76
CA GLY A 310 8.23 -1.07 11.31
C GLY A 310 8.29 -1.10 12.83
N LEU A 311 7.99 0.04 13.44
CA LEU A 311 7.84 0.19 14.88
C LEU A 311 6.57 0.97 15.18
N GLY A 312 5.68 0.37 15.97
CA GLY A 312 4.43 0.97 16.40
C GLY A 312 4.18 0.86 17.89
N VAL A 313 3.30 1.73 18.40
CA VAL A 313 2.83 1.74 19.79
C VAL A 313 1.31 1.89 19.79
N ARG A 314 0.62 0.95 20.42
CA ARG A 314 -0.84 0.93 20.63
C ARG A 314 -1.23 1.54 21.98
N PHE A 315 -2.33 2.27 22.05
CA PHE A 315 -2.82 2.89 23.29
C PHE A 315 -4.31 3.24 23.30
#